data_AF-A0A928PAZ9-F1
#
_entry.id   AF-A0A928PAZ9-F1
#
_cell.length_a   1.000
_cell.length_b   1.000
_cell.length_c   1.000
_cell.angle_alpha   90.00
_cell.angle_beta   90.00
_cell.angle_gamma   90.00
#
_symmetry.space_group_name_H-M   'P 1'
#
loop_
_entity.id
_entity.type
_entity.pdbx_description
1 polymer ?
#
loop_
_entity_poly.entity_id
_entity_poly.type
_entity_poly.pdbx_seq_one_letter_code
_entity_poly.pdbx_strand_id
1 'polypeptide(L)'
;MKLKIEDYFWAVGKRTKKVKTVRVPLKVGEIKALDNTCTWQIHEVGEDEVKICVIRHDGETIKTFTVTKDKDEYWRPRSMDGGHEYTLKLVRFF
;
A
#
# COMPACT_ATOMS: atom_id res chain seq x y z
N MET A 1 1.66 1.05 -16.60
CA MET A 1 1.42 1.67 -15.27
C MET A 1 2.18 0.89 -14.21
N LYS A 2 2.47 1.52 -13.06
CA LYS A 2 3.09 0.88 -11.89
C LYS A 2 2.27 1.23 -10.66
N LEU A 3 2.22 0.31 -9.70
CA LEU A 3 1.70 0.60 -8.38
C LEU A 3 2.79 1.31 -7.58
N LYS A 4 2.46 2.49 -7.07
CA LYS A 4 3.31 3.26 -6.16
C LYS A 4 2.68 3.20 -4.77
N ILE A 5 3.45 2.74 -3.79
CA ILE A 5 3.07 2.75 -2.38
C ILE A 5 4.00 3.70 -1.66
N GLU A 6 3.44 4.74 -1.03
CA GLU A 6 4.19 5.65 -0.17
C GLU A 6 3.87 5.33 1.28
N ASP A 7 4.92 5.14 2.08
CA ASP A 7 4.83 4.95 3.52
C ASP A 7 5.26 6.26 4.21
N TYR A 8 4.37 6.79 5.03
CA TYR A 8 4.59 7.98 5.85
C TYR A 8 4.47 7.64 7.32
N PHE A 9 5.39 8.16 8.12
CA PHE A 9 5.32 8.07 9.56
C PHE A 9 4.45 9.20 10.12
N TRP A 10 3.50 8.85 10.98
CA TRP A 10 2.67 9.75 11.76
C TRP A 10 3.08 9.69 13.22
N ALA A 11 3.22 10.85 13.84
CA ALA A 11 3.31 10.97 15.29
C ALA A 11 2.35 12.07 15.73
N VAL A 12 1.57 11.81 16.77
CA VAL A 12 0.73 12.81 17.46
C VAL A 12 -0.03 13.72 16.49
N GLY A 13 -0.96 13.14 15.73
CA GLY A 13 -1.90 13.90 14.89
C GLY A 13 -1.34 14.58 13.65
N LYS A 14 -0.07 14.35 13.25
CA LYS A 14 0.49 14.88 11.99
C LYS A 14 1.37 13.89 11.22
N ARG A 15 1.38 14.00 9.88
CA ARG A 15 2.42 13.43 9.01
C ARG A 15 3.75 14.05 9.39
N THR A 16 4.71 13.24 9.78
CA THR A 16 6.03 13.73 10.22
C THR A 16 7.08 13.58 9.13
N LYS A 17 7.17 12.40 8.51
CA LYS A 17 8.17 12.12 7.48
C LYS A 17 7.71 11.04 6.51
N LYS A 18 8.20 11.12 5.28
CA LYS A 18 8.14 10.00 4.34
C LYS A 18 9.18 8.95 4.75
N VAL A 19 8.75 7.73 5.00
CA VAL A 19 9.61 6.60 5.37
C VAL A 19 10.19 5.98 4.11
N LYS A 20 9.33 5.64 3.14
CA LYS A 20 9.74 4.93 1.93
C LYS A 20 8.77 5.17 0.79
N THR A 21 9.25 4.97 -0.43
CA THR A 21 8.41 4.87 -1.62
C THR A 21 8.76 3.59 -2.36
N VAL A 22 7.78 2.72 -2.49
CA VAL A 22 7.88 1.45 -3.21
C VAL A 22 7.18 1.62 -4.55
N ARG A 23 7.80 1.11 -5.61
CA ARG A 23 7.22 1.06 -6.94
C ARG A 23 7.32 -0.36 -7.45
N VAL A 24 6.19 -0.96 -7.75
CA VAL A 24 6.14 -2.33 -8.29
C VAL A 24 5.40 -2.36 -9.63
N PRO A 25 5.82 -3.26 -10.54
CA PRO A 25 5.03 -3.53 -11.73
C PRO A 25 3.65 -4.06 -11.34
N LEU A 26 2.65 -3.82 -12.18
CA LEU A 26 1.32 -4.40 -12.01
C LEU A 26 1.36 -5.87 -12.42
N LYS A 27 1.76 -6.71 -11.49
CA LYS A 27 1.82 -8.16 -11.66
C LYS A 27 1.29 -8.81 -10.40
N VAL A 28 0.42 -9.81 -10.57
CA VAL A 28 -0.07 -10.63 -9.46
C VAL A 28 1.11 -11.25 -8.72
N GLY A 29 1.10 -11.15 -7.39
CA GLY A 29 2.16 -11.65 -6.53
C GLY A 29 2.48 -10.74 -5.35
N GLU A 30 3.46 -11.18 -4.57
CA GLU A 30 3.89 -10.52 -3.34
C GLU A 30 4.73 -9.26 -3.60
N ILE A 31 4.47 -8.21 -2.82
CA ILE A 31 5.22 -6.95 -2.79
C ILE A 31 6.28 -7.05 -1.68
N LYS A 32 7.44 -7.60 -2.02
CA LYS A 32 8.56 -7.81 -1.08
C LYS A 32 9.24 -6.54 -0.58
N ALA A 33 8.96 -5.40 -1.20
CA ALA A 33 9.66 -4.15 -0.93
C ALA A 33 9.10 -3.37 0.28
N LEU A 34 8.06 -3.87 0.95
CA LEU A 34 7.51 -3.31 2.18
C LEU A 34 8.00 -4.12 3.38
N ASP A 35 9.11 -3.69 4.00
CA ASP A 35 9.64 -4.22 5.27
C ASP A 35 8.69 -4.00 6.46
N ASN A 36 7.57 -4.71 6.49
CA ASN A 36 6.58 -4.63 7.56
C ASN A 36 6.22 -6.01 8.07
N THR A 37 5.62 -6.06 9.26
CA THR A 37 5.04 -7.26 9.88
C THR A 37 3.87 -7.89 9.10
N CYS A 38 3.45 -7.27 8.00
CA CYS A 38 2.36 -7.71 7.14
C CYS A 38 2.85 -7.89 5.71
N THR A 39 2.38 -8.93 5.05
CA THR A 39 2.65 -9.22 3.64
C THR A 39 1.66 -8.45 2.77
N TRP A 40 2.18 -7.77 1.75
CA TRP A 40 1.36 -7.07 0.76
C TRP A 40 1.33 -7.88 -0.53
N GLN A 41 0.16 -8.08 -1.12
CA GLN A 41 0.01 -8.89 -2.32
C GLN A 41 -0.93 -8.23 -3.33
N ILE A 42 -0.53 -8.21 -4.60
CA ILE A 42 -1.42 -7.92 -5.71
C ILE A 42 -2.20 -9.20 -6.02
N HIS A 43 -3.51 -9.15 -5.83
CA HIS A 43 -4.42 -10.28 -6.05
C HIS A 43 -4.92 -10.32 -7.50
N GLU A 44 -5.26 -9.15 -8.05
CA GLU A 44 -5.83 -9.03 -9.39
C GLU A 44 -5.33 -7.75 -10.05
N VAL A 45 -5.07 -7.82 -11.35
CA VAL A 45 -4.67 -6.67 -12.17
C VAL A 45 -5.67 -6.57 -13.31
N GLY A 46 -6.42 -5.47 -13.34
CA GLY A 46 -7.25 -5.07 -14.46
C GLY A 46 -6.53 -4.05 -15.36
N GLU A 47 -7.25 -3.55 -16.37
CA GLU A 47 -6.70 -2.56 -17.31
C GLU A 47 -6.42 -1.21 -16.63
N ASP A 48 -7.33 -0.76 -15.77
CA ASP A 48 -7.27 0.54 -15.08
C ASP A 48 -7.38 0.43 -13.55
N GLU A 49 -7.42 -0.78 -13.01
CA GLU A 49 -7.50 -1.04 -11.57
C GLU A 49 -6.60 -2.18 -11.11
N VAL A 50 -6.24 -2.17 -9.83
CA VAL A 50 -5.48 -3.25 -9.19
C VAL A 50 -6.08 -3.55 -7.81
N LYS A 51 -6.28 -4.83 -7.52
CA LYS A 51 -6.70 -5.29 -6.19
C LYS A 51 -5.49 -5.72 -5.38
N ILE A 52 -5.35 -5.14 -4.20
CA ILE A 52 -4.22 -5.35 -3.31
C ILE A 52 -4.74 -5.81 -1.95
N CYS A 53 -4.17 -6.89 -1.42
CA CYS A 53 -4.48 -7.40 -0.10
C CYS A 53 -3.29 -7.18 0.83
N VAL A 54 -3.60 -6.84 2.07
CA VAL A 54 -2.64 -6.84 3.17
C VAL A 54 -2.97 -8.02 4.06
N ILE A 55 -2.00 -8.92 4.19
CA ILE A 55 -2.13 -10.21 4.85
C ILE A 55 -1.23 -10.16 6.10
N ARG A 56 -1.78 -10.54 7.24
CA ARG A 56 -1.03 -10.67 8.48
C ARG A 56 -0.17 -11.94 8.44
N HIS A 57 0.83 -12.03 9.32
CA HIS A 57 1.68 -13.22 9.44
C HIS A 57 0.92 -14.55 9.67
N ASP A 58 -0.27 -14.53 10.26
CA ASP A 58 -1.12 -15.72 10.45
C ASP A 58 -1.90 -16.13 9.19
N GLY A 59 -1.75 -15.41 8.08
CA GLY A 59 -2.45 -15.65 6.82
C GLY A 59 -3.80 -14.95 6.70
N GLU A 60 -4.25 -14.23 7.74
CA GLU A 60 -5.53 -13.51 7.70
C GLU A 60 -5.41 -12.23 6.87
N THR A 61 -6.39 -11.98 6.00
CA THR A 61 -6.46 -10.72 5.24
C THR A 61 -6.94 -9.60 6.16
N ILE A 62 -6.05 -8.64 6.45
CA ILE A 62 -6.35 -7.46 7.26
C ILE A 62 -7.24 -6.48 6.48
N LYS A 63 -6.90 -6.26 5.21
CA LYS A 63 -7.56 -5.27 4.36
C LYS A 63 -7.34 -5.57 2.89
N THR A 64 -8.36 -5.33 2.08
CA THR A 64 -8.29 -5.30 0.63
C THR A 64 -8.50 -3.87 0.12
N PHE A 65 -7.74 -3.49 -0.90
CA PHE A 65 -7.82 -2.23 -1.62
C PHE A 65 -8.14 -2.51 -3.08
N THR A 66 -8.95 -1.64 -3.67
CA THR A 66 -9.07 -1.53 -5.12
C THR A 66 -8.53 -0.16 -5.51
N VAL A 67 -7.36 -0.11 -6.11
CA VAL A 67 -6.71 1.13 -6.52
C VAL A 67 -6.97 1.32 -8.00
N THR A 68 -7.54 2.46 -8.38
CA THR A 68 -7.80 2.81 -9.78
C THR A 68 -6.87 3.92 -10.23
N LYS A 69 -6.84 4.22 -11.53
CA LYS A 69 -6.05 5.35 -12.05
C LYS A 69 -6.54 6.71 -11.53
N ASP A 70 -7.82 6.81 -11.20
CA ASP A 70 -8.49 8.08 -10.85
C ASP A 70 -8.57 8.30 -9.33
N LYS A 71 -8.35 7.24 -8.54
CA LYS A 71 -8.53 7.28 -7.09
C LYS A 71 -7.39 6.59 -6.35
N ASP A 72 -6.74 7.38 -5.52
CA ASP A 72 -5.75 6.91 -4.55
C ASP A 72 -6.45 6.25 -3.35
N GLU A 73 -5.83 5.20 -2.82
CA GLU A 73 -6.29 4.54 -1.58
C GLU A 73 -5.36 4.85 -0.42
N TYR A 74 -5.96 5.00 0.76
CA TYR A 74 -5.26 5.41 1.98
C TYR A 74 -5.53 4.43 3.10
N TRP A 75 -4.48 4.06 3.82
CA TRP A 75 -4.63 3.19 4.98
C TRP A 75 -3.66 3.52 6.09
N ARG A 76 -4.22 3.67 7.28
CA ARG A 76 -3.49 3.76 8.53
C ARG A 76 -3.91 2.58 9.40
N PRO A 77 -3.05 1.59 9.64
CA PRO A 77 -3.29 0.58 10.67
C PRO A 77 -3.57 1.28 12.00
N ARG A 78 -4.51 0.76 12.80
CA ARG A 78 -4.92 1.38 14.06
C ARG A 78 -3.70 1.53 14.98
N SER A 79 -3.22 2.75 15.13
CA SER A 79 -2.24 3.12 16.13
C SER A 79 -2.58 4.52 16.65
N MET A 80 -3.02 4.57 17.91
CA MET A 80 -3.49 5.78 18.59
C MET A 80 -2.36 6.80 18.79
N ASP A 81 -1.13 6.34 19.07
CA ASP A 81 -0.03 7.21 19.51
C ASP A 81 0.98 7.59 18.41
N GLY A 82 0.88 6.94 17.24
CA GLY A 82 1.79 7.13 16.12
C GLY A 82 1.98 5.84 15.33
N GLY A 83 2.35 5.92 14.06
CA GLY A 83 2.50 4.72 13.23
C GLY A 83 2.66 5.04 11.75
N HIS A 84 2.48 4.01 10.94
CA HIS A 84 2.62 4.10 9.50
C HIS A 84 1.29 4.46 8.82
N GLU A 85 1.37 5.25 7.77
CA GLU A 85 0.27 5.52 6.87
C GLU A 85 0.73 5.23 5.44
N TYR A 86 -0.04 4.39 4.77
CA TYR A 86 0.21 3.95 3.42
C TYR A 86 -0.71 4.67 2.46
N THR A 87 -0.14 5.21 1.40
CA THR A 87 -0.88 5.75 0.25
C THR A 87 -0.56 4.92 -0.97
N LEU A 88 -1.58 4.36 -1.62
CA LEU A 88 -1.47 3.51 -2.79
C LEU A 88 -2.00 4.27 -4.00
N LYS A 89 -1.19 4.33 -5.08
CA LYS A 89 -1.53 5.07 -6.30
C LYS A 89 -1.10 4.30 -7.54
N LEU A 90 -1.91 4.36 -8.60
CA LEU A 90 -1.47 3.94 -9.93
C LEU A 90 -0.79 5.09 -10.65
N VAL A 91 0.45 4.90 -11.11
CA VAL A 91 1.22 5.94 -11.80
C VAL A 91 1.67 5.46 -13.19
N ARG A 92 1.55 6.33 -14.19
CA ARG A 92 2.23 6.19 -15.49
C ARG A 92 3.61 6.84 -15.37
N PHE A 93 4.65 6.13 -15.81
CA PHE A 93 5.96 6.75 -16.05
C PHE A 93 6.04 7.07 -17.53
N PHE A 94 6.42 8.30 -17.84
CA PHE A 94 6.94 8.72 -19.14
C PHE A 94 8.43 8.40 -19.19
#